data_AF-G5BAY4-F1
#
_entry.id   AF-G5BAY4-F1
#
_cell.length_a   1.000
_cell.length_b   1.000
_cell.length_c   1.000
_cell.angle_alpha   90.00
_cell.angle_beta   90.00
_cell.angle_gamma   90.00
#
_symmetry.space_group_name_H-M   'P 1'
#
loop_
_entity.id
_entity.type
_entity.pdbx_description
1 polymer ?
#
loop_
_entity_poly.entity_id
_entity_poly.type
_entity_poly.pdbx_seq_one_letter_code
_entity_poly.pdbx_strand_id
1 'polypeptide(L)'
;MSHSPKATPPTKTKVEDDVARPGSLRTHALWASTEKRSPQIPTGKGNSHQRVSLKAQRREEVLELAFSILYDSNCQLNFIAPDKHEYCIWTDGLNALLGKDMMSDLTRNDLDTLLSMEIKLRLLDLENIQIPDAPPPIPKEPSNYDFVYDCN
;
A
#
# COMPACT_ATOMS: atom_id res chain seq x y z
N MET A 1 -20.34 -30.48 50.98
CA MET A 1 -18.87 -30.43 50.87
C MET A 1 -18.54 -31.22 49.62
N SER A 2 -18.00 -30.71 48.51
CA SER A 2 -16.97 -29.70 48.33
C SER A 2 -16.93 -29.26 46.86
N HIS A 3 -16.81 -27.94 46.67
CA HIS A 3 -16.08 -27.18 45.65
C HIS A 3 -16.13 -27.56 44.15
N SER A 4 -16.87 -26.75 43.40
CA SER A 4 -16.58 -26.41 42.01
C SER A 4 -15.28 -25.59 41.88
N PRO A 5 -14.48 -25.76 40.82
CA PRO A 5 -13.32 -24.92 40.58
C PRO A 5 -13.70 -23.57 39.96
N LYS A 6 -13.12 -22.51 40.54
CA LYS A 6 -13.31 -21.09 40.28
C LYS A 6 -12.47 -20.66 39.07
N ALA A 7 -13.11 -20.14 38.02
CA ALA A 7 -12.42 -19.51 36.90
C ALA A 7 -11.83 -18.15 37.30
N THR A 8 -10.55 -17.96 37.03
CA THR A 8 -9.82 -16.70 37.17
C THR A 8 -10.20 -15.70 36.05
N PRO A 9 -10.37 -14.40 36.35
CA PRO A 9 -10.65 -13.39 35.34
C PRO A 9 -9.37 -12.94 34.59
N PRO A 10 -9.46 -12.59 33.29
CA PRO A 10 -8.31 -12.08 32.55
C PRO A 10 -7.96 -10.64 32.93
N THR A 11 -6.66 -10.43 33.12
CA THR A 11 -5.95 -9.18 33.43
C THR A 11 -6.20 -8.11 32.37
N LYS A 12 -6.63 -6.91 32.78
CA LYS A 12 -6.70 -5.72 31.91
C LYS A 12 -5.28 -5.23 31.62
N THR A 13 -4.80 -5.40 30.39
CA THR A 13 -3.65 -4.64 29.88
C THR A 13 -4.09 -3.22 29.56
N LYS A 14 -3.39 -2.27 30.17
CA LYS A 14 -3.54 -0.83 30.07
C LYS A 14 -3.24 -0.40 28.63
N VAL A 15 -4.22 0.18 27.93
CA VAL A 15 -4.00 0.87 26.65
C VAL A 15 -3.36 2.21 27.01
N GLU A 16 -2.13 2.40 26.60
CA GLU A 16 -1.41 3.65 26.75
C GLU A 16 -1.96 4.63 25.70
N ASP A 17 -2.55 5.72 26.17
CA ASP A 17 -3.08 6.80 25.33
C ASP A 17 -1.93 7.52 24.63
N ASP A 18 -1.66 7.14 23.37
CA ASP A 18 -0.84 7.94 22.47
C ASP A 18 -1.63 9.20 22.08
N VAL A 19 -1.29 10.29 22.75
CA VAL A 19 -1.76 11.65 22.49
C VAL A 19 -1.49 12.00 21.02
N ALA A 20 -2.57 12.12 20.24
CA ALA A 20 -2.53 12.58 18.86
C ALA A 20 -1.91 13.98 18.77
N ARG A 21 -0.84 14.12 17.97
CA ARG A 21 -0.31 15.43 17.57
C ARG A 21 -1.30 16.14 16.62
N PRO A 22 -1.56 17.44 16.79
CA PRO A 22 -2.40 18.19 15.87
C PRO A 22 -1.67 18.37 14.52
N GLY A 23 -2.26 17.87 13.43
CA GLY A 23 -1.71 17.92 12.07
C GLY A 23 -1.73 16.58 11.30
N SER A 24 -2.23 15.49 11.88
CA SER A 24 -2.33 14.20 11.18
C SER A 24 -3.54 14.15 10.26
N LEU A 25 -3.36 14.56 9.01
CA LEU A 25 -4.26 14.21 7.91
C LEU A 25 -4.12 12.69 7.69
N ARG A 26 -5.05 11.92 8.23
CA ARG A 26 -5.13 10.47 8.01
C ARG A 26 -5.91 10.22 6.72
N THR A 27 -5.20 9.97 5.63
CA THR A 27 -5.75 9.19 4.50
C THR A 27 -6.00 7.77 4.99
N HIS A 28 -7.23 7.49 5.42
CA HIS A 28 -7.74 6.13 5.52
C HIS A 28 -8.55 5.87 4.27
N ALA A 29 -8.17 4.86 3.48
CA ALA A 29 -9.13 4.20 2.61
C ALA A 29 -10.30 3.76 3.51
N LEU A 30 -11.53 4.09 3.13
CA LEU A 30 -12.71 3.67 3.89
C LEU A 30 -12.75 2.14 3.95
N TRP A 31 -12.20 1.61 5.04
CA TRP A 31 -12.58 0.40 5.76
C TRP A 31 -13.63 -0.47 5.03
N ALA A 32 -13.14 -1.55 4.43
CA ALA A 32 -13.89 -2.73 4.00
C ALA A 32 -14.56 -3.49 5.17
N SER A 33 -15.03 -2.79 6.21
CA SER A 33 -15.43 -3.45 7.46
C SER A 33 -16.51 -2.67 8.23
N THR A 34 -17.43 -1.96 7.56
CA THR A 34 -18.72 -1.73 8.24
C THR A 34 -19.43 -3.09 8.35
N GLU A 35 -19.18 -3.72 9.50
CA GLU A 35 -19.98 -4.72 10.19
C GLU A 35 -21.33 -4.97 9.51
N LYS A 36 -21.54 -6.24 9.15
CA LYS A 36 -22.83 -6.82 8.79
C LYS A 36 -23.92 -6.35 9.76
N ARG A 37 -24.72 -5.36 9.39
CA ARG A 37 -26.04 -5.15 9.99
C ARG A 37 -27.12 -5.38 8.94
N SER A 38 -27.56 -6.63 8.89
CA SER A 38 -28.66 -7.15 8.07
C SER A 38 -29.98 -6.42 8.32
N PRO A 39 -30.90 -6.42 7.34
CA PRO A 39 -32.31 -6.60 7.62
C PRO A 39 -32.81 -7.92 7.02
N GLN A 40 -33.50 -8.69 7.86
CA GLN A 40 -34.28 -9.89 7.54
C GLN A 40 -35.13 -9.67 6.28
N ILE A 41 -35.11 -10.61 5.32
CA ILE A 41 -36.08 -10.64 4.21
C ILE A 41 -37.05 -11.81 4.46
N PRO A 42 -38.38 -11.59 4.43
CA PRO A 42 -39.37 -12.65 4.63
C PRO A 42 -39.32 -13.68 3.49
N THR A 43 -39.68 -14.90 3.88
CA THR A 43 -39.92 -16.09 3.08
C THR A 43 -40.62 -15.82 1.74
N GLY A 44 -40.01 -16.29 0.65
CA GLY A 44 -40.63 -16.40 -0.67
C GLY A 44 -39.82 -17.35 -1.55
N LYS A 45 -40.35 -18.57 -1.75
CA LYS A 45 -39.77 -19.65 -2.57
C LYS A 45 -39.61 -19.24 -4.04
N GLY A 46 -38.48 -19.57 -4.69
CA GLY A 46 -38.38 -19.64 -6.15
C GLY A 46 -37.02 -19.35 -6.79
N ASN A 47 -36.18 -20.38 -6.94
CA ASN A 47 -35.32 -20.73 -8.09
C ASN A 47 -34.48 -19.68 -8.86
N SER A 48 -33.16 -19.82 -8.68
CA SER A 48 -32.12 -20.24 -9.65
C SER A 48 -31.64 -19.37 -10.84
N HIS A 49 -30.30 -19.33 -10.96
CA HIS A 49 -29.41 -19.04 -12.09
C HIS A 49 -29.01 -17.58 -12.40
N GLN A 50 -27.80 -17.24 -11.93
CA GLN A 50 -26.80 -16.40 -12.60
C GLN A 50 -27.29 -15.11 -13.25
N ARG A 51 -27.81 -14.20 -12.42
CA ARG A 51 -27.75 -12.77 -12.71
C ARG A 51 -26.97 -12.12 -11.57
N VAL A 52 -25.64 -12.16 -11.66
CA VAL A 52 -24.88 -11.06 -11.06
C VAL A 52 -25.42 -9.82 -11.74
N SER A 53 -26.23 -9.07 -11.00
CA SER A 53 -26.94 -7.92 -11.52
C SER A 53 -25.88 -6.94 -12.03
N LEU A 54 -25.94 -6.51 -13.30
CA LEU A 54 -25.04 -5.48 -13.86
C LEU A 54 -25.00 -4.22 -12.97
N LYS A 55 -26.04 -4.00 -12.15
CA LYS A 55 -26.12 -2.94 -11.12
C LYS A 55 -25.24 -3.18 -9.89
N ALA A 56 -24.92 -4.43 -9.56
CA ALA A 56 -23.96 -4.79 -8.53
C ALA A 56 -22.54 -4.63 -9.06
N GLN A 57 -22.26 -5.11 -10.27
CA GLN A 57 -20.94 -4.99 -10.91
C GLN A 57 -20.54 -3.52 -11.16
N ARG A 58 -21.45 -2.71 -11.72
CA ARG A 58 -21.24 -1.26 -11.87
C ARG A 58 -21.08 -0.55 -10.52
N ARG A 59 -21.65 -1.08 -9.43
CA ARG A 59 -21.45 -0.51 -8.08
C ARG A 59 -20.07 -0.85 -7.53
N GLU A 60 -19.59 -2.07 -7.75
CA GLU A 60 -18.24 -2.49 -7.38
C GLU A 60 -17.18 -1.59 -8.05
N GLU A 61 -17.30 -1.36 -9.36
CA GLU A 61 -16.37 -0.51 -10.13
C GLU A 61 -16.37 0.95 -9.64
N VAL A 62 -17.53 1.48 -9.24
CA VAL A 62 -17.63 2.84 -8.69
C VAL A 62 -16.99 2.93 -7.30
N LEU A 63 -17.00 1.84 -6.52
CA LEU A 63 -16.36 1.80 -5.21
C LEU A 63 -14.83 1.78 -5.33
N GLU A 64 -14.26 1.19 -6.39
CA GLU A 64 -12.82 1.22 -6.64
C GLU A 64 -12.28 2.62 -6.97
N LEU A 65 -13.13 3.53 -7.44
CA LEU A 65 -12.77 4.91 -7.80
C LEU A 65 -13.08 5.92 -6.69
N ALA A 66 -13.75 5.48 -5.61
CA ALA A 66 -14.17 6.35 -4.53
C ALA A 66 -13.05 6.49 -3.48
N PHE A 67 -12.76 7.73 -3.08
CA PHE A 67 -11.85 8.02 -1.97
C PHE A 67 -12.39 9.18 -1.14
N SER A 68 -11.86 9.35 0.07
CA SER A 68 -12.30 10.42 0.96
C SER A 68 -11.13 11.08 1.68
N ILE A 69 -11.23 12.39 1.85
CA ILE A 69 -10.23 13.18 2.57
C ILE A 69 -10.85 13.61 3.89
N LEU A 70 -10.28 13.14 5.00
CA LEU A 70 -10.64 13.54 6.34
C LEU A 70 -9.68 14.65 6.79
N TYR A 71 -10.21 15.85 7.05
CA TYR A 71 -9.40 17.03 7.41
C TYR A 71 -9.70 17.60 8.79
N ASP A 72 -10.83 17.25 9.39
CA ASP A 72 -11.17 17.54 10.79
C ASP A 72 -11.93 16.33 11.37
N SER A 73 -12.01 16.27 12.69
CA SER A 73 -12.57 15.19 13.51
C SER A 73 -13.93 14.65 13.06
N ASN A 74 -14.76 15.46 12.37
CA ASN A 74 -16.04 15.01 11.80
C ASN A 74 -16.29 15.51 10.36
N CYS A 75 -15.27 16.07 9.69
CA CYS A 75 -15.42 16.62 8.36
C CYS A 75 -14.69 15.75 7.34
N GLN A 76 -15.46 15.19 6.40
CA GLN A 76 -14.93 14.41 5.28
C GLN A 76 -15.39 15.00 3.95
N LEU A 77 -14.53 14.93 2.95
CA LEU A 77 -14.86 15.22 1.57
C LEU A 77 -14.79 13.93 0.76
N ASN A 78 -15.91 13.57 0.14
CA ASN A 78 -16.05 12.33 -0.62
C ASN A 78 -15.87 12.63 -2.11
N PHE A 79 -14.97 11.89 -2.75
CA PHE A 79 -14.67 12.02 -4.16
C PHE A 79 -14.91 10.69 -4.87
N ILE A 80 -15.27 10.78 -6.14
CA ILE A 80 -15.29 9.67 -7.08
C ILE A 80 -14.43 10.11 -8.25
N ALA A 81 -13.30 9.43 -8.45
CA ALA A 81 -12.44 9.70 -9.58
C ALA A 81 -13.18 9.35 -10.90
N PRO A 82 -12.93 10.11 -11.98
CA PRO A 82 -13.55 9.82 -13.28
C PRO A 82 -13.05 8.51 -13.89
N ASP A 83 -11.82 8.11 -13.58
CA ASP A 83 -11.20 6.86 -14.02
C ASP A 83 -10.10 6.41 -13.03
N LYS A 84 -9.52 5.24 -13.31
CA LYS A 84 -8.49 4.64 -12.45
C LYS A 84 -7.17 5.40 -12.48
N HIS A 85 -6.83 6.05 -13.59
CA HIS A 85 -5.62 6.86 -13.68
C HIS A 85 -5.70 8.05 -12.73
N GLU A 86 -6.80 8.82 -12.80
CA GLU A 86 -7.05 9.94 -11.89
C GLU A 86 -7.11 9.48 -10.43
N TYR A 87 -7.74 8.34 -10.15
CA TYR A 87 -7.71 7.77 -8.80
C TYR A 87 -6.28 7.56 -8.28
N CYS A 88 -5.39 6.97 -9.09
CA CYS A 88 -3.98 6.79 -8.75
C CYS A 88 -3.27 8.12 -8.53
N ILE A 89 -3.45 9.10 -9.43
CA ILE A 89 -2.85 10.43 -9.32
C ILE A 89 -3.26 11.13 -8.02
N TRP A 90 -4.55 11.12 -7.69
CA TRP A 90 -5.06 11.74 -6.46
C TRP A 90 -4.55 11.04 -5.21
N THR A 91 -4.66 9.71 -5.15
CA THR A 91 -4.27 8.95 -3.95
C THR A 91 -2.78 9.02 -3.67
N ASP A 92 -1.94 8.91 -4.71
CA ASP A 92 -0.49 9.03 -4.57
C ASP A 92 -0.06 10.48 -4.30
N GLY A 93 -0.64 11.46 -4.98
CA GLY A 93 -0.37 12.87 -4.73
C GLY A 93 -0.69 13.27 -3.29
N LEU A 94 -1.83 12.81 -2.76
CA LEU A 94 -2.20 13.02 -1.35
C LEU A 94 -1.23 12.30 -0.41
N ASN A 95 -0.83 11.06 -0.70
CA ASN A 95 0.15 10.35 0.12
C ASN A 95 1.50 11.08 0.13
N ALA A 96 1.97 11.58 -1.02
CA ALA A 96 3.20 12.36 -1.12
C ALA A 96 3.15 13.65 -0.29
N LEU A 97 2.03 14.39 -0.33
CA LEU A 97 1.83 15.58 0.51
C LEU A 97 1.85 15.28 2.01
N LEU A 98 1.50 14.04 2.38
CA LEU A 98 1.53 13.55 3.76
C LEU A 98 2.86 12.89 4.15
N GLY A 99 3.85 12.87 3.24
CA GLY A 99 5.12 12.18 3.44
C GLY A 99 4.97 10.66 3.57
N LYS A 100 3.92 10.08 3.00
CA LYS A 100 3.68 8.65 2.91
C LYS A 100 4.12 8.11 1.55
N ASP A 101 4.40 6.82 1.50
CA ASP A 101 4.73 6.13 0.26
C ASP A 101 3.56 6.17 -0.73
N MET A 102 3.90 6.37 -2.00
CA MET A 102 2.98 6.25 -3.13
C MET A 102 2.81 4.76 -3.46
N MET A 103 1.57 4.28 -3.51
CA MET A 103 1.26 2.85 -3.50
C MET A 103 0.52 2.38 -4.76
N SER A 104 0.17 3.28 -5.68
CA SER A 104 -0.59 2.90 -6.86
C SER A 104 0.23 2.08 -7.86
N ASP A 105 -0.49 1.28 -8.66
CA ASP A 105 0.09 0.54 -9.78
C ASP A 105 0.71 1.48 -10.83
N LEU A 106 0.17 2.70 -10.96
CA LEU A 106 0.69 3.72 -11.89
C LEU A 106 2.11 4.12 -11.48
N THR A 107 2.30 4.53 -10.22
CA THR A 107 3.62 4.89 -9.69
C THR A 107 4.60 3.72 -9.78
N ARG A 108 4.15 2.50 -9.49
CA ARG A 108 5.00 1.30 -9.61
C ARG A 108 5.46 1.08 -11.06
N ASN A 109 4.57 1.25 -12.03
CA ASN A 109 4.88 1.06 -13.44
C ASN A 109 5.79 2.16 -13.99
N ASP A 110 5.54 3.40 -13.60
CA ASP A 110 6.38 4.55 -13.95
C ASP A 110 7.80 4.36 -13.39
N LEU A 111 7.91 3.96 -12.13
CA LEU A 111 9.19 3.67 -11.49
C LEU A 111 9.95 2.56 -12.22
N ASP A 112 9.28 1.46 -12.56
CA ASP A 112 9.89 0.34 -13.29
C ASP A 112 10.39 0.78 -14.67
N THR A 113 9.61 1.61 -15.37
CA THR A 113 9.98 2.15 -16.68
C THR A 113 11.21 3.05 -16.58
N LEU A 114 11.21 4.01 -15.64
CA LEU A 114 12.31 4.93 -15.43
C LEU A 114 13.58 4.21 -14.97
N LEU A 115 13.46 3.32 -14.00
CA LEU A 115 14.58 2.53 -13.49
C LEU A 115 15.15 1.62 -14.57
N SER A 116 14.30 0.96 -15.36
CA SER A 116 14.74 0.11 -16.46
C SER A 116 15.58 0.88 -17.48
N MET A 117 15.19 2.12 -17.81
CA MET A 117 15.98 2.97 -18.69
C MET A 117 17.32 3.36 -18.07
N GLU A 118 17.33 3.80 -16.81
CA GLU A 118 18.56 4.18 -16.10
C GLU A 118 19.54 3.01 -16.02
N ILE A 119 19.08 1.83 -15.63
CA ILE A 119 19.92 0.63 -15.53
C ILE A 119 20.48 0.24 -16.90
N LYS A 120 19.66 0.28 -17.96
CA LYS A 120 20.15 0.01 -19.33
C LYS A 120 21.25 0.98 -19.76
N LEU A 121 21.14 2.26 -19.41
CA LEU A 121 22.19 3.26 -19.71
C LEU A 121 23.49 2.95 -18.95
N ARG A 122 23.42 2.53 -17.68
CA ARG A 122 24.60 2.11 -16.91
C ARG A 122 25.27 0.85 -17.43
N LEU A 123 24.51 -0.01 -18.11
CA LEU A 123 25.00 -1.28 -18.64
C LEU A 123 25.53 -1.18 -20.07
N LEU A 124 25.52 0.01 -20.70
CA LEU A 124 26.06 0.19 -22.06
C LEU A 124 27.54 -0.21 -22.16
N ASP A 125 28.36 0.13 -21.16
CA ASP A 125 29.78 -0.23 -21.14
C ASP A 125 30.03 -1.72 -20.92
N LEU A 126 29.00 -2.46 -20.48
CA LEU A 126 29.05 -3.89 -20.22
C LEU A 126 28.37 -4.71 -21.33
N GLU A 127 28.10 -4.10 -22.48
CA GLU A 127 27.49 -4.79 -23.61
C GLU A 127 28.38 -5.97 -24.06
N ASN A 128 27.78 -7.17 -24.16
CA ASN A 128 28.45 -8.45 -24.46
C ASN A 128 29.41 -8.98 -23.38
N ILE A 129 29.51 -8.34 -22.21
CA ILE A 129 30.26 -8.86 -21.06
C ILE A 129 29.34 -9.77 -20.23
N GLN A 130 29.83 -10.94 -19.87
CA GLN A 130 29.11 -11.83 -18.96
C GLN A 130 29.09 -11.22 -17.55
N ILE A 131 27.89 -10.89 -17.06
CA ILE A 131 27.70 -10.40 -15.70
C ILE A 131 27.78 -11.60 -14.75
N PRO A 132 28.68 -11.61 -13.76
CA PRO A 132 28.80 -12.72 -12.83
C PRO A 132 27.58 -12.77 -11.88
N ASP A 133 27.08 -13.98 -11.61
CA ASP A 133 25.94 -14.19 -10.70
C ASP A 133 26.27 -13.84 -9.24
N ALA A 134 27.53 -13.98 -8.86
CA ALA A 134 28.03 -13.65 -7.52
C ALA A 134 29.07 -12.51 -7.60
N PRO A 135 29.11 -11.61 -6.61
CA PRO A 135 30.14 -10.59 -6.54
C PRO A 135 31.54 -11.23 -6.56
N PRO A 136 32.47 -10.77 -7.41
CA PRO A 136 33.83 -11.29 -7.42
C PRO A 136 34.52 -11.02 -6.08
N PRO A 137 35.40 -11.93 -5.61
CA PRO A 137 36.09 -11.76 -4.33
C PRO A 137 36.97 -10.50 -4.38
N ILE A 138 36.81 -9.64 -3.37
CA ILE A 138 37.63 -8.43 -3.24
C ILE A 138 39.07 -8.88 -2.90
N PRO A 139 40.08 -8.52 -3.70
CA PRO A 139 41.46 -8.88 -3.43
C PRO A 139 41.96 -8.19 -2.15
N LYS A 140 42.93 -8.81 -1.46
CA LYS A 140 43.62 -8.15 -0.35
C LYS A 140 44.30 -6.89 -0.88
N GLU A 141 44.29 -5.84 -0.07
CA GLU A 141 45.01 -4.61 -0.38
C GLU A 141 46.47 -4.87 -0.77
N PRO A 142 47.01 -4.09 -1.72
CA PRO A 142 48.42 -4.17 -2.09
C PRO A 142 49.34 -3.98 -0.87
N SER A 143 50.53 -4.59 -0.92
CA SER A 143 51.52 -4.44 0.17
C SER A 143 52.17 -3.06 0.24
N ASN A 144 52.08 -2.27 -0.84
CA ASN A 144 52.58 -0.91 -0.93
C ASN A 144 51.69 -0.08 -1.89
N TYR A 145 51.86 1.24 -1.84
CA TYR A 145 51.17 2.21 -2.69
C TYR A 145 52.16 2.96 -3.61
N ASP A 146 53.20 2.27 -4.07
CA ASP A 146 54.17 2.81 -5.03
C ASP A 146 53.61 2.66 -6.45
N PHE A 147 52.82 3.65 -6.87
CA PHE A 147 52.12 3.60 -8.15
C PHE A 147 53.09 3.82 -9.32
N VAL A 148 52.94 3.01 -10.37
CA VAL A 148 53.75 3.13 -11.61
C VAL A 148 53.46 4.44 -12.36
N TYR A 149 52.30 5.04 -12.12
CA TYR A 149 51.83 6.24 -12.80
C TYR A 149 51.41 7.30 -11.78
N ASP A 150 51.74 8.55 -12.08
CA ASP A 150 51.21 9.70 -11.35
C ASP A 150 49.75 9.94 -11.75
N CYS A 151 48.91 10.33 -10.79
CA CYS A 151 47.56 10.82 -11.07
C CYS A 151 47.62 12.30 -11.50
N ASN A 152 46.79 12.68 -12.48
CA ASN A 152 46.71 14.04 -13.01
C ASN A 152 45.62 14.88 -12.34
#